data_AF-A0A3C1T8G7-F1
#
_entry.id   AF-A0A3C1T8G7-F1
#
_cell.length_a   1.000
_cell.length_b   1.000
_cell.length_c   1.000
_cell.angle_alpha   90.00
_cell.angle_beta   90.00
_cell.angle_gamma   90.00
#
_symmetry.space_group_name_H-M   'P 1'
#
loop_
_entity.id
_entity.type
_entity.pdbx_description
1 polymer ?
#
loop_
_entity_poly.entity_id
_entity_poly.type
_entity_poly.pdbx_seq_one_letter_code
_entity_poly.pdbx_strand_id
1 'polypeptide(L)' 'IGCNVNLGNIPPNEVIPLEAMRIGLRGDTFNLYRNKGTA' A
#
# COMPACT_ATOMS: atom_id res chain seq x y z
N ILE A 1 10.04 -4.54 6.02
CA ILE A 1 9.81 -3.09 5.75
C ILE A 1 8.31 -2.92 5.60
N GLY A 2 7.65 -2.17 6.50
CA GLY A 2 6.18 -2.07 6.56
C GLY A 2 5.58 -0.98 5.66
N CYS A 3 4.26 -0.81 5.68
CA CYS A 3 3.55 0.18 4.86
C CYS A 3 3.77 1.65 5.27
N ASN A 4 4.52 1.92 6.35
CA ASN A 4 4.83 3.27 6.83
C ASN A 4 6.31 3.59 6.64
N VAL A 5 6.79 3.44 5.40
CA VAL A 5 8.16 3.81 5.03
C VAL A 5 8.19 5.04 4.16
N ASN A 6 9.25 5.84 4.35
CA ASN A 6 9.52 7.03 3.58
C ASN A 6 10.11 6.61 2.24
N LEU A 7 9.46 7.00 1.15
CA LEU A 7 9.89 6.73 -0.21
C LEU A 7 10.01 8.07 -0.92
N GLY A 8 11.13 8.27 -1.62
CA GLY A 8 11.41 9.46 -2.42
C GLY A 8 11.35 9.17 -3.91
N ASN A 9 11.45 10.21 -4.73
CA ASN A 9 11.50 10.12 -6.20
C ASN A 9 10.28 9.40 -6.83
N ILE A 10 9.10 9.58 -6.23
CA ILE A 10 7.87 8.98 -6.74
C ILE A 10 7.28 9.89 -7.82
N PRO A 11 7.09 9.38 -9.05
CA PRO A 11 6.46 10.16 -10.11
C PRO A 11 4.98 10.42 -9.76
N PRO A 12 4.39 11.57 -10.18
CA PRO A 12 3.03 11.94 -9.77
C PRO A 12 1.95 10.91 -10.11
N ASN A 13 2.14 10.13 -11.17
CA ASN A 13 1.24 9.07 -11.61
C ASN A 13 1.26 7.82 -10.71
N GLU A 14 2.30 7.63 -9.90
CA GLU A 14 2.45 6.48 -9.00
C GLU A 14 1.95 6.74 -7.58
N VAL A 15 1.53 7.97 -7.25
CA VAL A 15 1.03 8.32 -5.92
C VAL A 15 -0.20 7.49 -5.54
N ILE A 16 -1.18 7.35 -6.43
CA ILE A 16 -2.41 6.56 -6.16
C ILE A 16 -2.10 5.05 -6.05
N PRO A 17 -1.34 4.44 -6.98
CA PRO A 17 -0.88 3.05 -6.83
C PRO A 17 -0.09 2.80 -5.54
N LEU A 18 0.74 3.75 -5.10
CA LEU A 18 1.50 3.65 -3.86
C LEU A 18 0.57 3.62 -2.64
N GLU A 19 -0.38 4.54 -2.57
CA GLU A 19 -1.33 4.57 -1.45
C GLU A 19 -2.21 3.32 -1.43
N ALA A 20 -2.66 2.83 -2.60
CA ALA A 20 -3.36 1.55 -2.71
C ALA A 20 -2.53 0.38 -2.16
N MET A 21 -1.21 0.37 -2.40
CA MET A 21 -0.30 -0.62 -1.84
C MET A 21 -0.15 -0.50 -0.31
N ARG A 22 -0.13 0.73 0.24
CA ARG A 22 -0.03 0.98 1.69
C ARG A 22 -1.24 0.45 2.45
N ILE A 23 -2.45 0.62 1.90
CA ILE A 23 -3.71 0.20 2.53
C ILE A 23 -4.14 -1.22 2.15
N GLY A 24 -3.42 -1.89 1.24
CA GLY A 24 -3.72 -3.23 0.77
C GLY A 24 -4.88 -3.30 -0.23
N LEU A 25 -5.15 -2.23 -0.97
CA LEU A 25 -6.14 -2.21 -2.07
C LEU A 25 -5.52 -2.51 -3.45
N ARG A 26 -4.20 -2.72 -3.54
CA ARG A 26 -3.53 -3.21 -4.75
C ARG A 26 -3.46 -4.75 -4.71
N GLY A 27 -3.65 -5.42 -5.85
CA GLY A 27 -3.78 -6.89 -5.90
C GLY A 27 -2.61 -7.68 -5.31
N ASP A 28 -1.39 -7.14 -5.39
CA ASP A 28 -0.16 -7.68 -4.79
C ASP A 28 -0.12 -7.59 -3.25
N THR A 29 -0.90 -6.68 -2.67
CA THR A 29 -0.95 -6.39 -1.23
C THR A 29 -2.34 -6.61 -0.62
N PHE A 30 -3.27 -7.21 -1.36
CA PHE A 30 -4.67 -7.41 -0.94
C PHE A 30 -4.83 -8.24 0.34
N ASN A 31 -3.86 -9.11 0.62
CA ASN A 31 -3.81 -9.88 1.87
C ASN A 31 -3.72 -8.99 3.12
N LEU A 32 -3.11 -7.80 3.02
CA LEU A 32 -3.01 -6.83 4.11
C LEU A 32 -4.38 -6.23 4.44
N TYR A 33 -5.23 -6.00 3.44
CA TYR A 33 -6.61 -5.55 3.66
C TYR A 33 -7.48 -6.66 4.24
N ARG A 34 -7.33 -7.89 3.73
CA ARG A 34 -8.09 -9.07 4.22
C ARG A 34 -7.83 -9.39 5.70
N ASN A 35 -6.57 -9.30 6.16
CA ASN A 35 -6.22 -9.54 7.57
C ASN A 35 -6.58 -8.37 8.51
N LYS A 36 -7.05 -7.24 7.98
CA LYS A 36 -7.40 -6.06 8.78
C LYS A 36 -8.72 -6.22 9.55
N GLY A 37 -9.57 -7.17 9.15
CA GLY A 37 -10.84 -7.49 9.79
C GLY A 37 -10.80 -8.65 10.79
N THR A 38 -9.62 -9.21 11.06
CA THR A 38 -9.43 -10.39 11.94
C THR A 38 -8.53 -10.07 13.14
N ALA A 39 -8.68 -8.89 13.72
CA ALA A 39 -8.05 -8.49 14.99
C ALA A 39 -9.08 -8.51 16.12
#